data_AF-A0A9J6DJZ0-F1
#
_entry.id   AF-A0A9J6DJZ0-F1
#
_cell.length_a   1.000
_cell.length_b   1.000
_cell.length_c   1.000
_cell.angle_alpha   90.00
_cell.angle_beta   90.00
_cell.angle_gamma   90.00
#
_symmetry.space_group_name_H-M   'P 1'
#
loop_
_entity.id
_entity.type
_entity.pdbx_description
1 polymer ?
#
loop_
_entity_poly.entity_id
_entity_poly.type
_entity_poly.pdbx_seq_one_letter_code
_entity_poly.pdbx_strand_id
1 'polypeptide(L)'
;MKNWTPIKSYFLSQTIEEYNKIIWRFIGNQADGLSESVTLPKCNMHFMHSFLAMFHSAILTPEKSHLEATELYAVITKLRKHLINRRDDMFFSDKGNLGLEILPGGQDAKLDLANFHDRALVYLEKWFDFDHSPFKMLAELDLRKDAPTLLMVINAGNPFGID
;
A
#
# COMPACT_ATOMS: atom_id res chain seq x y z
N MET A 1 -9.76 2.70 -8.04
CA MET A 1 -9.15 3.09 -9.33
C MET A 1 -10.16 3.87 -10.16
N LYS A 2 -10.14 5.21 -10.11
CA LYS A 2 -10.98 6.06 -10.98
C LYS A 2 -10.46 6.13 -12.42
N ASN A 3 -9.18 5.79 -12.63
CA ASN A 3 -8.48 5.96 -13.91
C ASN A 3 -8.38 4.68 -14.74
N TRP A 4 -9.08 3.59 -14.36
CA TRP A 4 -8.94 2.30 -15.04
C TRP A 4 -9.38 2.37 -16.51
N THR A 5 -10.51 3.00 -16.80
CA THR A 5 -11.02 3.13 -18.16
C THR A 5 -10.04 3.90 -19.06
N PRO A 6 -9.54 5.10 -18.68
CA PRO A 6 -8.48 5.78 -19.43
C PRO A 6 -7.21 4.94 -19.63
N ILE A 7 -6.73 4.26 -18.58
CA ILE A 7 -5.52 3.42 -18.64
C ILE A 7 -5.70 2.27 -19.63
N LYS A 8 -6.85 1.59 -19.57
CA LYS A 8 -7.20 0.50 -20.48
C LYS A 8 -7.27 0.99 -21.92
N SER A 9 -7.95 2.10 -22.17
CA SER A 9 -8.03 2.71 -23.51
C SER A 9 -6.65 3.09 -24.06
N TYR A 10 -5.77 3.64 -23.23
CA TYR A 10 -4.39 3.95 -23.61
C TYR A 10 -3.63 2.70 -24.07
N PHE A 11 -3.61 1.65 -23.25
CA PHE A 11 -2.86 0.43 -23.62
C PHE A 11 -3.48 -0.32 -24.81
N LEU A 12 -4.80 -0.30 -24.98
CA LEU A 12 -5.48 -0.89 -26.15
C LEU A 12 -5.26 -0.08 -27.44
N SER A 13 -5.01 1.22 -27.33
CA SER A 13 -4.69 2.08 -28.48
C SER A 13 -3.27 1.91 -29.02
N GLN A 14 -2.39 1.19 -28.30
CA GLN A 14 -1.03 0.94 -28.74
C GLN A 14 -0.92 -0.37 -29.53
N THR A 15 -0.12 -0.36 -30.60
CA THR A 15 0.15 -1.53 -31.44
C THR A 15 0.87 -2.63 -30.64
N ILE A 16 0.43 -3.88 -30.85
CA ILE A 16 0.91 -5.10 -30.15
C ILE A 16 2.43 -5.29 -30.27
N GLU A 17 3.07 -4.67 -31.28
CA GLU A 17 4.46 -4.86 -31.65
C GLU A 17 5.46 -4.18 -30.70
N GLU A 18 5.07 -3.13 -29.98
CA GLU A 18 5.98 -2.37 -29.10
C GLU A 18 5.87 -2.74 -27.60
N TYR A 19 4.86 -3.51 -27.20
CA TYR A 19 4.59 -3.79 -25.78
C TYR A 19 4.60 -5.27 -25.41
N ASN A 20 4.89 -5.54 -24.13
CA ASN A 20 4.93 -6.90 -23.59
C ASN A 20 3.61 -7.63 -23.89
N LYS A 21 3.68 -8.66 -24.74
CA LYS A 21 2.54 -9.49 -25.18
C LYS A 21 1.69 -10.02 -24.02
N ILE A 22 2.28 -10.19 -22.84
CA ILE A 22 1.58 -10.60 -21.61
C ILE A 22 0.63 -9.49 -21.14
N ILE A 23 1.10 -8.23 -21.10
CA ILE A 23 0.29 -7.06 -20.71
C ILE A 23 -0.82 -6.83 -21.75
N TRP A 24 -0.51 -6.98 -23.04
CA TRP A 24 -1.49 -6.79 -24.10
C TRP A 24 -2.59 -7.86 -24.06
N ARG A 25 -2.23 -9.14 -23.88
CA ARG A 25 -3.19 -10.24 -23.70
C ARG A 25 -4.00 -10.08 -22.41
N PHE A 26 -3.40 -9.54 -21.36
CA PHE A 26 -4.04 -9.23 -20.09
C PHE A 26 -5.12 -8.14 -20.22
N ILE A 27 -4.87 -7.09 -21.02
CA ILE A 27 -5.79 -5.95 -21.21
C ILE A 27 -6.82 -6.24 -22.30
N GLY A 28 -6.39 -6.86 -23.40
CA GLY A 28 -7.20 -7.20 -24.58
C GLY A 28 -8.24 -8.30 -24.36
N ASN A 29 -7.96 -9.28 -23.49
CA ASN A 29 -8.95 -10.30 -23.12
C ASN A 29 -10.17 -9.75 -22.36
N GLN A 30 -10.15 -8.46 -21.98
CA GLN A 30 -11.30 -7.77 -21.40
C GLN A 30 -12.02 -6.86 -22.41
N ALA A 31 -11.70 -6.93 -23.72
CA ALA A 31 -12.29 -6.06 -24.75
C ALA A 31 -13.74 -6.45 -25.09
N ASP A 32 -14.07 -7.74 -25.05
CA ASP A 32 -15.43 -8.22 -25.27
C ASP A 32 -16.20 -8.32 -23.95
N GLY A 33 -16.95 -7.25 -23.67
CA GLY A 33 -17.94 -7.23 -22.61
C GLY A 33 -17.56 -6.32 -21.45
N LEU A 34 -18.36 -5.27 -21.30
CA LEU A 34 -18.63 -4.60 -20.03
C LEU A 34 -19.32 -5.55 -19.02
N SER A 35 -18.93 -6.82 -18.95
CA SER A 35 -19.28 -7.62 -17.79
C SER A 35 -18.37 -7.16 -16.67
N GLU A 36 -19.00 -6.73 -15.58
CA GLU A 36 -18.42 -6.53 -14.25
C GLU A 36 -17.74 -7.77 -13.66
N SER A 37 -17.49 -8.81 -14.47
CA SER A 37 -16.91 -10.07 -14.01
C SER A 37 -15.57 -9.81 -13.34
N VAL A 38 -15.48 -10.30 -12.12
CA VAL A 38 -14.24 -10.31 -11.35
C VAL A 38 -13.30 -11.26 -12.07
N THR A 39 -12.08 -10.80 -12.34
CA THR A 39 -11.00 -11.60 -12.93
C THR A 39 -9.78 -11.52 -12.05
N LEU A 40 -8.96 -12.58 -12.03
CA LEU A 40 -7.71 -12.60 -11.28
C LEU A 40 -6.79 -11.42 -11.65
N PRO A 41 -6.58 -11.10 -12.94
CA PRO A 41 -5.98 -9.86 -13.40
C PRO A 41 -6.43 -8.58 -12.68
N LYS A 42 -7.75 -8.37 -12.58
CA LYS A 42 -8.33 -7.18 -11.96
C LYS A 42 -8.05 -7.14 -10.45
N CYS A 43 -8.09 -8.30 -9.79
CA CYS A 43 -7.74 -8.44 -8.37
C CYS A 43 -6.26 -8.09 -8.14
N ASN A 44 -5.37 -8.60 -8.99
CA ASN A 44 -3.94 -8.31 -8.93
C ASN A 44 -3.65 -6.82 -9.17
N MET A 45 -4.39 -6.14 -10.04
CA MET A 45 -4.26 -4.69 -10.20
C MET A 45 -4.71 -3.91 -8.97
N HIS A 46 -5.82 -4.31 -8.35
CA HIS A 46 -6.25 -3.71 -7.09
C HIS A 46 -5.21 -3.88 -5.99
N PHE A 47 -4.61 -5.08 -5.91
CA PHE A 47 -3.47 -5.33 -5.04
C PHE A 47 -2.29 -4.42 -5.39
N MET A 48 -1.81 -4.40 -6.64
CA MET A 48 -0.65 -3.60 -7.04
C MET A 48 -0.85 -2.11 -6.75
N HIS A 49 -2.06 -1.60 -6.94
CA HIS A 49 -2.37 -0.22 -6.60
C HIS A 49 -2.30 0.06 -5.10
N SER A 50 -2.87 -0.82 -4.28
CA SER A 50 -2.79 -0.76 -2.82
C SER A 50 -1.34 -0.84 -2.35
N PHE A 51 -0.58 -1.80 -2.89
CA PHE A 51 0.82 -2.04 -2.60
C PHE A 51 1.69 -0.83 -2.95
N LEU A 52 1.58 -0.32 -4.17
CA LEU A 52 2.34 0.85 -4.61
C LEU A 52 1.96 2.11 -3.83
N ALA A 53 0.70 2.26 -3.41
CA ALA A 53 0.29 3.38 -2.56
C ALA A 53 1.00 3.37 -1.20
N MET A 54 1.26 2.19 -0.62
CA MET A 54 2.05 2.08 0.62
C MET A 54 3.47 2.60 0.43
N PHE A 55 4.17 2.14 -0.61
CA PHE A 55 5.52 2.61 -0.93
C PHE A 55 5.55 4.09 -1.29
N HIS A 56 4.62 4.54 -2.12
CA HIS A 56 4.51 5.94 -2.49
C HIS A 56 4.31 6.84 -1.27
N SER A 57 3.50 6.42 -0.29
CA SER A 57 3.35 7.18 0.96
C SER A 57 4.64 7.23 1.78
N ALA A 58 5.39 6.13 1.81
CA ALA A 58 6.66 6.03 2.54
C ALA A 58 7.80 6.81 1.85
N ILE A 59 7.78 6.92 0.51
CA ILE A 59 8.77 7.67 -0.28
C ILE A 59 8.46 9.17 -0.30
N LEU A 60 7.18 9.55 -0.45
CA LEU A 60 6.79 10.97 -0.49
C LEU A 60 6.98 11.70 0.84
N THR A 61 6.93 10.99 1.97
CA THR A 61 7.10 11.61 3.29
C THR A 61 8.50 12.25 3.42
N PRO A 62 9.59 11.53 3.08
CA PRO A 62 10.93 12.11 2.91
C PRO A 62 11.03 13.26 1.90
N GLU A 63 10.34 13.18 0.76
CA GLU A 63 10.51 14.16 -0.33
C GLU A 63 9.85 15.52 -0.06
N LYS A 64 8.85 15.58 0.81
CA LYS A 64 8.05 16.80 1.06
C LYS A 64 8.53 17.65 2.23
N SER A 65 9.50 17.17 3.02
CA SER A 65 9.93 17.84 4.25
C SER A 65 11.44 17.71 4.46
N HIS A 66 12.03 18.58 5.30
CA HIS A 66 13.38 18.34 5.84
C HIS A 66 13.29 17.17 6.83
N LEU A 67 13.18 15.95 6.29
CA LEU A 67 12.99 14.74 7.06
C LEU A 67 14.26 14.45 7.87
N GLU A 68 14.11 14.43 9.18
CA GLU A 68 15.21 14.05 10.07
C GLU A 68 15.40 12.54 10.08
N ALA A 69 16.60 12.07 10.41
CA ALA A 69 16.92 10.64 10.41
C ALA A 69 16.06 9.83 11.41
N THR A 70 15.60 10.47 12.49
CA THR A 70 14.62 9.93 13.45
C THR A 70 13.25 9.68 12.79
N GLU A 71 12.80 10.59 11.93
CA GLU A 71 11.54 10.47 11.20
C GLU A 71 11.63 9.43 10.08
N LEU A 72 12.79 9.31 9.43
CA LEU A 72 13.03 8.24 8.45
C LEU A 72 12.88 6.86 9.06
N TYR A 73 13.43 6.64 10.26
CA TYR A 73 13.27 5.38 10.98
C TYR A 73 11.80 5.09 11.30
N ALA A 74 11.04 6.09 11.74
CA ALA A 74 9.61 5.93 12.00
C ALA A 74 8.81 5.61 10.72
N VAL A 75 9.12 6.26 9.61
CA VAL A 75 8.48 6.03 8.30
C VAL A 75 8.73 4.61 7.80
N ILE A 76 10.00 4.16 7.80
CA ILE A 76 10.35 2.83 7.29
C ILE A 76 9.83 1.73 8.24
N THR A 77 9.84 1.94 9.55
CA THR A 77 9.25 1.02 10.52
C THR A 77 7.74 0.90 10.35
N LYS A 78 7.05 2.02 10.08
CA LYS A 78 5.62 2.02 9.77
C LYS A 78 5.32 1.25 8.48
N LEU A 79 6.14 1.41 7.44
CA LEU A 79 6.02 0.65 6.20
C LEU A 79 6.19 -0.86 6.46
N ARG A 80 7.24 -1.26 7.19
CA ARG A 80 7.47 -2.66 7.58
C ARG A 80 6.27 -3.25 8.30
N LYS A 81 5.75 -2.55 9.30
CA LYS A 81 4.56 -2.99 10.06
C LYS A 81 3.33 -3.13 9.15
N HIS A 82 3.12 -2.19 8.23
CA HIS A 82 2.03 -2.29 7.26
C HIS A 82 2.15 -3.54 6.38
N LEU A 83 3.35 -3.83 5.86
CA LEU A 83 3.58 -5.00 5.02
C LEU A 83 3.36 -6.32 5.78
N ILE A 84 3.84 -6.41 7.02
CA ILE A 84 3.61 -7.57 7.90
C ILE A 84 2.12 -7.77 8.13
N ASN A 85 1.41 -6.75 8.58
CA ASN A 85 -0.03 -6.85 8.86
C ASN A 85 -0.80 -7.28 7.60
N ARG A 86 -0.51 -6.69 6.43
CA ARG A 86 -1.19 -7.03 5.18
C ARG A 86 -0.97 -8.48 4.75
N ARG A 87 0.23 -9.00 4.97
CA ARG A 87 0.59 -10.40 4.72
C ARG A 87 -0.13 -11.33 5.70
N ASP A 88 -0.04 -11.05 7.00
CA ASP A 88 -0.56 -11.91 8.06
C ASP A 88 -2.10 -11.94 8.05
N ASP A 89 -2.73 -10.80 7.78
CA ASP A 89 -4.19 -10.67 7.64
C ASP A 89 -4.71 -11.21 6.29
N MET A 90 -3.81 -11.58 5.36
CA MET A 90 -4.14 -11.95 3.97
C MET A 90 -5.02 -10.89 3.28
N PHE A 91 -4.77 -9.63 3.59
CA PHE A 91 -5.61 -8.49 3.20
C PHE A 91 -4.87 -7.52 2.28
N PHE A 92 -5.19 -7.57 0.98
CA PHE A 92 -4.41 -6.93 -0.07
C PHE A 92 -5.08 -5.68 -0.65
N SER A 93 -6.41 -5.71 -0.77
CA SER A 93 -7.26 -4.53 -1.07
C SER A 93 -8.74 -4.91 -0.94
N ASP A 94 -9.64 -3.97 -0.63
CA ASP A 94 -11.07 -4.28 -0.49
C ASP A 94 -11.64 -5.01 -1.73
N LYS A 95 -11.44 -4.39 -2.90
CA LYS A 95 -11.96 -4.92 -4.17
C LYS A 95 -11.21 -6.15 -4.66
N GLY A 96 -9.90 -6.24 -4.37
CA GLY A 96 -9.11 -7.41 -4.74
C GLY A 96 -9.45 -8.62 -3.86
N ASN A 97 -9.62 -8.45 -2.55
CA ASN A 97 -9.93 -9.53 -1.64
C ASN A 97 -11.30 -10.14 -1.90
N LEU A 98 -12.33 -9.31 -2.04
CA LEU A 98 -13.67 -9.77 -2.43
C LEU A 98 -13.62 -10.56 -3.74
N GLY A 99 -12.80 -10.10 -4.69
CA GLY A 99 -12.66 -10.78 -5.96
C GLY A 99 -11.91 -12.13 -5.86
N LEU A 100 -10.88 -12.20 -5.03
CA LEU A 100 -10.13 -13.43 -4.77
C LEU A 100 -10.94 -14.47 -3.97
N GLU A 101 -11.97 -14.06 -3.23
CA GLU A 101 -12.83 -15.00 -2.49
C GLU A 101 -13.77 -15.78 -3.40
N ILE A 102 -14.19 -15.18 -4.52
CA ILE A 102 -15.17 -15.79 -5.43
C ILE A 102 -14.53 -16.47 -6.64
N LEU A 103 -13.24 -16.23 -6.88
CA LEU A 103 -12.53 -16.79 -8.03
C LEU A 103 -11.98 -18.19 -7.74
N PRO A 104 -12.10 -19.14 -8.69
CA PRO A 104 -11.37 -20.40 -8.60
C PRO A 104 -9.86 -20.13 -8.61
N GLY A 105 -9.12 -20.74 -7.67
CA GLY A 105 -7.69 -20.48 -7.47
C GLY A 105 -7.37 -19.17 -6.74
N GLY A 106 -8.38 -18.47 -6.21
CA GLY A 106 -8.17 -17.22 -5.49
C GLY A 106 -7.35 -17.37 -4.20
N GLN A 107 -7.39 -18.53 -3.55
CA GLN A 107 -6.54 -18.84 -2.40
C GLN A 107 -5.06 -18.95 -2.80
N ASP A 108 -4.74 -19.68 -3.87
CA ASP A 108 -3.36 -19.78 -4.39
C ASP A 108 -2.84 -18.40 -4.80
N ALA A 109 -3.68 -17.60 -5.44
CA ALA A 109 -3.36 -16.22 -5.74
C ALA A 109 -3.10 -15.39 -4.47
N LYS A 110 -3.90 -15.52 -3.40
CA LYS A 110 -3.64 -14.84 -2.12
C LYS A 110 -2.26 -15.23 -1.54
N LEU A 111 -1.86 -16.50 -1.65
CA LEU A 111 -0.50 -16.95 -1.29
C LEU A 111 0.58 -16.28 -2.14
N ASP A 112 0.40 -16.19 -3.46
CA ASP A 112 1.33 -15.49 -4.34
C ASP A 112 1.45 -13.99 -4.01
N LEU A 113 0.34 -13.36 -3.62
CA LEU A 113 0.33 -11.97 -3.15
C LEU A 113 1.03 -11.81 -1.79
N ALA A 114 0.88 -12.77 -0.88
CA ALA A 114 1.62 -12.81 0.38
C ALA A 114 3.14 -12.93 0.13
N ASN A 115 3.55 -13.81 -0.78
CA ASN A 115 4.94 -13.96 -1.20
C ASN A 115 5.52 -12.65 -1.79
N PHE A 116 4.67 -11.80 -2.39
CA PHE A 116 5.08 -10.47 -2.85
C PHE A 116 5.45 -9.55 -1.67
N HIS A 117 4.72 -9.61 -0.56
CA HIS A 117 5.04 -8.87 0.67
C HIS A 117 6.30 -9.41 1.32
N ASP A 118 6.49 -10.73 1.36
CA ASP A 118 7.71 -11.32 1.91
C ASP A 118 8.97 -10.87 1.16
N ARG A 119 8.92 -10.82 -0.18
CA ARG A 119 10.04 -10.26 -0.97
C ARG A 119 10.31 -8.79 -0.63
N ALA A 120 9.26 -8.01 -0.41
CA ALA A 120 9.40 -6.61 -0.01
C ALA A 120 9.99 -6.46 1.39
N LEU A 121 9.59 -7.31 2.33
CA LEU A 121 10.13 -7.36 3.69
C LEU A 121 11.61 -7.75 3.71
N VAL A 122 11.98 -8.82 2.98
CA VAL A 122 13.38 -9.23 2.82
C VAL A 122 14.23 -8.10 2.23
N TYR A 123 13.69 -7.37 1.25
CA TYR A 123 14.37 -6.20 0.70
C TYR A 123 14.56 -5.11 1.77
N LEU A 124 13.52 -4.76 2.53
CA LEU A 124 13.63 -3.76 3.59
C LEU A 124 14.63 -4.18 4.67
N GLU A 125 14.59 -5.42 5.14
CA GLU A 125 15.50 -5.93 6.17
C GLU A 125 16.95 -6.01 5.69
N LYS A 126 17.16 -6.25 4.40
CA LYS A 126 18.51 -6.23 3.80
C LYS A 126 19.11 -4.82 3.77
N TRP A 127 18.30 -3.81 3.50
CA TRP A 127 18.79 -2.44 3.24
C TRP A 127 18.58 -1.48 4.41
N PHE A 128 17.82 -1.89 5.43
CA PHE A 128 17.51 -1.07 6.59
C PHE A 128 17.70 -1.88 7.87
N ASP A 129 18.63 -1.44 8.72
CA ASP A 129 18.88 -2.06 10.01
C ASP A 129 17.81 -1.62 11.02
N PHE A 130 16.80 -2.47 11.22
CA PHE A 130 15.76 -2.18 12.21
C PHE A 130 16.23 -2.42 13.65
N ASP A 131 17.23 -3.27 13.85
CA ASP A 131 17.54 -3.82 15.17
C ASP A 131 18.65 -3.08 15.89
N HIS A 132 19.68 -2.62 15.17
CA HIS A 132 20.83 -1.90 15.72
C HIS A 132 20.86 -0.43 15.30
N SER A 133 19.80 0.09 14.69
CA SER A 133 19.72 1.51 14.39
C SER A 133 19.73 2.34 15.68
N PRO A 134 20.56 3.40 15.78
CA PRO A 134 20.54 4.32 16.92
C PRO A 134 19.20 5.05 17.04
N PHE A 135 18.41 5.12 15.96
CA PHE A 135 17.09 5.75 15.95
C PHE A 135 15.99 4.88 16.54
N LYS A 136 16.24 3.58 16.80
CA LYS A 136 15.28 2.68 17.44
C LYS A 136 14.87 3.19 18.82
N MET A 137 15.85 3.56 19.65
CA MET A 137 15.61 4.14 20.98
C MET A 137 14.90 5.49 20.88
N LEU A 138 15.21 6.29 19.86
CA LEU A 138 14.61 7.61 19.65
C LEU A 138 13.16 7.52 19.16
N ALA A 139 12.79 6.45 18.44
CA ALA A 139 11.42 6.23 17.97
C ALA A 139 10.44 5.91 19.12
N GLU A 140 10.93 5.34 20.22
CA GLU A 140 10.16 5.16 21.45
C GLU A 140 9.93 6.50 22.17
N LEU A 141 10.84 7.46 21.98
CA LEU A 141 10.80 8.81 22.56
C LEU A 141 10.05 9.83 21.69
N ASP A 142 9.30 9.40 20.67
CA ASP A 142 8.52 10.31 19.82
C ASP A 142 7.36 10.94 20.61
N LEU A 143 7.65 12.08 21.25
CA LEU A 143 6.73 12.86 22.08
C LEU A 143 5.50 13.37 21.30
N ARG A 144 5.48 13.28 19.97
CA ARG A 144 4.30 13.62 19.16
C ARG A 144 3.16 12.63 19.33
N LYS A 145 3.43 11.40 19.82
CA LYS A 145 2.39 10.41 20.12
C LYS A 145 1.51 10.84 21.30
N ASP A 146 2.11 11.54 22.26
CA ASP A 146 1.47 12.02 23.49
C ASP A 146 1.28 13.55 23.51
N ALA A 147 1.63 14.24 22.41
CA ALA A 147 1.41 15.67 22.29
C ALA A 147 -0.10 15.93 22.35
N PRO A 148 -0.57 16.74 23.32
CA PRO A 148 -1.99 17.01 23.45
C PRO A 148 -2.48 17.65 22.15
N THR A 149 -3.51 17.05 21.56
CA THR A 149 -4.16 17.64 20.39
C THR A 149 -4.69 19.02 20.75
N LEU A 150 -4.80 19.93 19.76
CA LEU A 150 -5.41 21.24 19.98
C LEU A 150 -6.77 21.14 20.69
N LEU A 151 -7.55 20.08 20.40
CA LEU A 151 -8.78 19.72 21.10
C LEU A 151 -8.58 19.41 22.59
N MET A 152 -7.54 18.66 22.95
CA MET A 152 -7.19 18.37 24.35
C MET A 152 -6.74 19.63 25.10
N VAL A 153 -6.00 20.52 24.44
CA VAL A 153 -5.56 21.81 25.02
C VAL A 153 -6.74 22.76 25.23
N ILE A 154 -7.65 22.84 24.25
CA ILE A 154 -8.87 23.65 24.34
C ILE A 154 -9.79 23.14 25.46
N ASN A 155 -9.96 21.82 25.59
CA ASN A 155 -10.78 21.24 26.66
C ASN A 155 -10.13 21.35 28.05
N ALA A 156 -8.80 21.29 28.15
CA ALA A 156 -8.08 21.52 29.40
C ALA A 156 -8.12 23.00 29.85
N GLY A 157 -8.28 23.93 28.91
CA GLY A 157 -8.47 25.36 29.16
C GLY A 157 -9.88 25.75 29.62
N ASN A 158 -10.86 24.83 29.56
CA ASN A 158 -12.22 25.07 30.01
C ASN A 158 -12.71 23.98 31.00
N PRO A 159 -12.11 23.89 32.20
CA PRO A 159 -12.53 22.91 33.21
C PRO A 159 -13.88 23.24 33.87
N PHE A 160 -14.45 24.42 33.59
CA PHE A 160 -15.75 24.86 34.07
C PHE A 160 -16.51 25.47 32.90
N GLY A 161 -17.28 24.66 32.18
CA GLY A 161 -18.16 25.13 31.11
C GLY A 161 -19.02 26.28 31.61
N ILE A 162 -18.69 27.49 31.18
CA ILE A 162 -19.54 28.66 31.22
C ILE A 162 -19.56 29.16 29.77
N ASP A 163 -20.77 29.22 29.22
CA ASP A 163 -21.10 29.53 27.82
C ASP A 163 -20.46 30.81 27.29
#